data_AF-A0A2G6MUH2-F1
#
_entry.id   AF-A0A2G6MUH2-F1
#
_cell.length_a   1.000
_cell.length_b   1.000
_cell.length_c   1.000
_cell.angle_alpha   90.00
_cell.angle_beta   90.00
_cell.angle_gamma   90.00
#
_symmetry.space_group_name_H-M   'P 1'
#
loop_
_entity.id
_entity.type
_entity.pdbx_description
1 polymer ?
#
loop_
_entity_poly.entity_id
_entity_poly.type
_entity_poly.pdbx_seq_one_letter_code
_entity_poly.pdbx_strand_id
1 'polypeptide(L)' 'NFISLFETIPVTYAIARTGGLYKRDYGKSHGVGLADAIIPATASTHNTALKTLNVKHYPMLKKLQPAYIKPQ' A
#
# COMPACT_ATOMS: atom_id res chain seq x y z
N ASN A 1 -7.06 -22.40 8.25
CA ASN A 1 -7.66 -21.17 7.67
C ASN A 1 -6.52 -20.36 7.08
N PHE A 2 -6.53 -20.03 5.79
CA PHE A 2 -5.40 -19.35 5.12
C PHE A 2 -5.00 -18.03 5.79
N ILE A 3 -5.99 -17.26 6.28
CA ILE A 3 -5.77 -15.93 6.86
C ILE A 3 -5.01 -15.98 8.19
N SER A 4 -5.14 -17.08 8.96
CA SER A 4 -4.47 -17.20 10.26
C SER A 4 -2.95 -17.38 10.18
N LEU A 5 -2.39 -17.49 8.97
CA LEU A 5 -0.94 -17.55 8.73
C LEU A 5 -0.28 -16.16 8.75
N PHE A 6 -1.07 -15.09 8.77
CA PHE A 6 -0.58 -13.72 8.68
C PHE A 6 -0.86 -12.94 9.96
N GLU A 7 0.07 -12.06 10.31
CA GLU A 7 -0.15 -11.05 11.34
C GLU A 7 -1.24 -10.06 10.88
N THR A 8 -2.17 -9.75 11.78
CA THR A 8 -3.21 -8.74 11.52
C THR A 8 -2.81 -7.41 12.13
N ILE A 9 -2.61 -6.41 11.27
CA ILE A 9 -2.24 -5.06 11.70
C ILE A 9 -3.50 -4.20 11.76
N PRO A 10 -3.88 -3.63 12.92
CA PRO A 10 -5.03 -2.73 13.01
C PRO A 10 -4.73 -1.41 12.31
N VAL A 11 -5.76 -0.81 11.69
CA VAL A 11 -5.65 0.53 11.10
C VAL A 11 -5.66 1.57 12.22
N THR A 12 -4.48 1.95 12.70
CA THR A 12 -4.30 2.97 13.73
C THR A 12 -4.56 4.38 13.17
N TYR A 13 -4.70 5.37 14.05
CA TYR A 13 -4.82 6.78 13.65
C TYR A 13 -3.65 7.24 12.77
N ALA A 14 -2.42 6.79 13.07
CA ALA A 14 -1.23 7.14 12.27
C ALA A 14 -1.33 6.60 10.84
N ILE A 15 -1.76 5.33 10.68
CA ILE A 15 -1.99 4.71 9.37
C ILE A 15 -3.11 5.43 8.62
N ALA A 16 -4.24 5.68 9.28
CA ALA A 16 -5.39 6.37 8.69
C ALA A 16 -5.03 7.78 8.21
N ARG A 17 -4.25 8.54 9.01
CA ARG A 17 -3.77 9.86 8.66
C ARG A 17 -2.87 9.81 7.42
N THR A 18 -1.88 8.93 7.40
CA THR A 18 -0.96 8.76 6.26
C THR A 18 -1.70 8.31 5.00
N GLY A 19 -2.63 7.36 5.13
CA GLY A 19 -3.48 6.92 4.01
C GLY A 19 -4.38 8.05 3.49
N GLY A 20 -4.96 8.87 4.37
CA GLY A 20 -5.71 10.06 3.98
C GLY A 20 -4.88 11.05 3.16
N LEU A 21 -3.61 11.29 3.56
CA LEU A 21 -2.69 12.13 2.80
C LEU A 21 -2.38 11.54 1.42
N TYR A 22 -2.13 10.24 1.34
CA TYR A 22 -1.92 9.58 0.04
C TYR A 22 -3.15 9.66 -0.87
N LYS A 23 -4.36 9.44 -0.33
CA LYS A 23 -5.60 9.60 -1.10
C LYS A 23 -5.80 11.04 -1.57
N ARG A 24 -5.48 12.04 -0.74
CA ARG A 24 -5.55 13.45 -1.10
C ARG A 24 -4.60 13.79 -2.26
N ASP A 25 -3.35 13.34 -2.17
CA ASP A 25 -2.29 13.73 -3.10
C ASP A 25 -2.36 12.95 -4.43
N TYR A 26 -2.77 11.67 -4.39
CA TYR A 26 -2.75 10.77 -5.56
C TYR A 26 -4.12 10.32 -6.04
N GLY A 27 -5.20 10.63 -5.31
CA GLY A 27 -6.55 10.17 -5.66
C GLY A 27 -7.04 10.73 -6.99
N LYS A 28 -6.82 12.02 -7.26
CA LYS A 28 -7.24 12.66 -8.53
C LYS A 28 -6.33 12.32 -9.71
N SER A 29 -5.02 12.20 -9.46
CA SER A 29 -4.01 12.05 -10.51
C SER A 29 -3.79 10.59 -10.93
N HIS A 30 -3.88 9.65 -9.99
CA HIS A 30 -3.55 8.24 -10.22
C HIS A 30 -4.69 7.29 -9.83
N GLY A 31 -5.89 7.82 -9.54
CA GLY A 31 -7.05 7.02 -9.18
C GLY A 31 -6.93 6.24 -7.87
N VAL A 32 -5.93 6.55 -7.03
CA VAL A 32 -5.64 5.82 -5.78
C VAL A 32 -6.90 5.71 -4.93
N GLY A 33 -7.35 4.49 -4.65
CA GLY A 33 -8.50 4.20 -3.79
C GLY A 33 -8.17 4.24 -2.29
N LEU A 34 -9.14 3.88 -1.44
CA LEU A 34 -8.89 3.77 0.00
C LEU A 34 -7.88 2.65 0.31
N ALA A 35 -8.06 1.46 -0.28
CA ALA A 35 -7.15 0.33 -0.09
C ALA A 35 -5.74 0.63 -0.61
N ASP A 36 -5.63 1.21 -1.81
CA ASP A 36 -4.36 1.63 -2.43
C ASP A 36 -3.62 2.69 -1.60
N ALA A 37 -4.33 3.40 -0.72
CA ALA A 37 -3.72 4.38 0.19
C ALA A 37 -3.37 3.77 1.56
N ILE A 38 -4.22 2.90 2.11
CA ILE A 38 -4.01 2.30 3.44
C ILE A 38 -2.90 1.25 3.42
N ILE A 39 -2.82 0.40 2.39
CA ILE A 39 -1.77 -0.62 2.26
C ILE A 39 -0.35 -0.02 2.33
N PRO A 40 0.03 0.96 1.49
CA PRO A 40 1.36 1.57 1.55
C PRO A 40 1.55 2.42 2.81
N ALA A 41 0.48 2.97 3.39
CA ALA A 41 0.57 3.69 4.66
C ALA A 41 0.93 2.76 5.83
N THR A 42 0.32 1.57 5.89
CA THR A 42 0.70 0.53 6.84
C THR A 42 2.16 0.11 6.65
N ALA A 43 2.56 -0.19 5.41
CA ALA A 43 3.95 -0.59 5.12
C ALA A 43 4.95 0.50 5.53
N SER A 44 4.67 1.76 5.21
CA SER A 44 5.54 2.89 5.58
C SER A 44 5.61 3.11 7.09
N THR A 45 4.49 2.94 7.81
CA THR A 45 4.43 3.14 9.27
C THR A 45 5.21 2.04 10.02
N HIS A 46 5.19 0.81 9.50
CA HIS A 46 5.90 -0.33 10.09
C HIS A 46 7.32 -0.53 9.50
N ASN A 47 7.77 0.36 8.61
CA ASN A 47 9.04 0.25 7.89
C ASN A 47 9.23 -1.11 7.17
N THR A 48 8.15 -1.63 6.59
CA THR A 48 8.14 -2.92 5.87
C THR A 48 8.09 -2.70 4.35
N ALA A 49 8.58 -3.69 3.61
CA ALA A 49 8.54 -3.65 2.15
C ALA A 49 7.17 -4.09 1.62
N LEU A 50 6.52 -3.25 0.82
CA LEU A 50 5.33 -3.66 0.07
C LEU A 50 5.74 -4.50 -1.14
N LYS A 51 5.14 -5.69 -1.28
CA LYS A 51 5.27 -6.55 -2.46
C LYS A 51 3.95 -6.57 -3.23
N THR A 52 4.00 -6.23 -4.51
CA THR A 52 2.81 -6.15 -5.38
C THR A 52 3.19 -6.38 -6.84
N LEU A 53 2.22 -6.76 -7.67
CA LEU A 53 2.36 -6.72 -9.13
C LEU A 53 1.76 -5.44 -9.73
N ASN A 54 0.95 -4.73 -8.97
CA ASN A 54 0.21 -3.54 -9.40
C ASN A 54 0.96 -2.27 -9.01
N VAL A 55 2.25 -2.16 -9.37
CA VAL A 55 3.13 -1.05 -8.97
C VAL A 55 2.52 0.33 -9.27
N LYS A 56 1.78 0.45 -10.39
CA LYS A 56 1.12 1.69 -10.82
C LYS A 56 0.09 2.24 -9.81
N HIS A 57 -0.48 1.39 -8.94
CA HIS A 57 -1.45 1.81 -7.92
C HIS A 57 -0.79 2.47 -6.70
N TYR A 58 0.54 2.41 -6.58
CA TYR A 58 1.26 2.88 -5.40
C TYR A 58 2.29 3.98 -5.73
N PRO A 59 1.87 5.10 -6.37
CA PRO A 59 2.78 6.16 -6.81
C PRO A 59 3.50 6.89 -5.67
N MET A 60 3.02 6.76 -4.43
CA MET A 60 3.63 7.32 -3.23
C MET A 60 4.90 6.58 -2.77
N LEU A 61 5.07 5.30 -3.15
CA LEU A 61 6.23 4.51 -2.77
C LEU A 61 7.33 4.65 -3.84
N LYS A 62 8.33 5.48 -3.54
CA LYS A 62 9.49 5.66 -4.42
C LYS A 62 10.23 4.33 -4.60
N LYS A 63 10.59 4.01 -5.86
CA LYS A 63 11.36 2.81 -6.24
C LYS A 63 10.66 1.47 -5.94
N LEU A 64 9.32 1.45 -5.85
CA LEU A 64 8.58 0.20 -5.75
C LEU A 64 8.81 -0.67 -7.00
N GLN A 65 9.19 -1.93 -6.80
CA GLN A 65 9.42 -2.91 -7.85
C GLN A 65 8.36 -4.01 -7.78
N PRO A 66 7.99 -4.63 -8.93
CA PRO A 66 7.08 -5.75 -8.92
C PRO A 66 7.66 -6.90 -8.09
N ALA A 67 6.80 -7.64 -7.39
CA ALA A 67 7.21 -8.76 -6.53
C ALA A 67 7.93 -9.85 -7.33
N TYR A 68 7.51 -10.05 -8.58
CA TYR A 68 8.14 -10.92 -9.57
C TYR A 68 7.69 -10.50 -10.97
N ILE A 69 8.38 -10.99 -12.01
CA ILE A 69 7.97 -10.84 -13.40
C ILE A 69 7.07 -12.02 -13.75
N LYS A 70 5.86 -11.77 -14.25
CA LYS A 70 4.99 -12.86 -14.72
C LYS A 70 5.68 -13.56 -15.90
N PRO A 71 5.81 -14.90 -15.87
CA PRO A 71 6.17 -15.64 -17.09
C PRO A 71 5.13 -15.33 -18.17
N GLN A 72 5.59 -15.20 -19.42
CA GLN A 72 4.71 -15.08 -20.59
C GLN A 72 3.94 -16.37 -20.80
#